data_AF-A0A482W9T4-F1
#
_entry.id   AF-A0A482W9T4-F1
#
_cell.length_a   1.000
_cell.length_b   1.000
_cell.length_c   1.000
_cell.angle_alpha   90.00
_cell.angle_beta   90.00
_cell.angle_gamma   90.00
#
_symmetry.space_group_name_H-M   'P 1'
#
loop_
_entity.id
_entity.type
_entity.pdbx_description
1 polymer ?
#
loop_
_entity_poly.entity_id
_entity_poly.type
_entity_poly.pdbx_seq_one_letter_code
_entity_poly.pdbx_strand_id
1 'polypeptide(L)' 'LLLQVAWLRVDTQTILTIHNHVVTKNHRIGVTHSELKTWYLHIKELRESDRGWYMCQINTDPMKSQICYLDVVGEID' A
#
# COMPACT_ATOMS: atom_id res chain seq x y z
N LEU A 1 16.01 -10.17 -13.82
CA LEU A 1 14.64 -10.15 -13.26
C LEU A 1 14.40 -8.74 -12.72
N LEU A 2 13.41 -8.02 -13.25
CA LEU A 2 13.02 -6.71 -12.72
C LEU A 2 12.16 -6.95 -11.47
N LEU A 3 12.71 -6.67 -10.30
CA LEU A 3 11.95 -6.72 -9.05
C LEU A 3 10.91 -5.60 -9.05
N GLN A 4 9.69 -5.93 -8.64
CA GLN A 4 8.59 -5.00 -8.53
C GLN A 4 8.03 -5.03 -7.12
N VAL A 5 7.65 -3.84 -6.64
CA VAL A 5 6.97 -3.65 -5.36
C VAL A 5 5.48 -3.53 -5.60
N ALA A 6 4.69 -4.22 -4.78
CA ALA A 6 3.23 -4.11 -4.76
C ALA A 6 2.76 -3.71 -3.37
N TRP A 7 1.70 -2.88 -3.33
CA TRP A 7 0.97 -2.58 -2.10
C TRP A 7 -0.36 -3.33 -2.09
N LEU A 8 -0.69 -3.93 -0.96
CA LEU A 8 -1.91 -4.70 -0.76
C LEU A 8 -2.61 -4.28 0.52
N ARG A 9 -3.93 -4.43 0.52
CA ARG A 9 -4.77 -4.40 1.70
C ARG A 9 -4.97 -5.84 2.18
N VAL A 10 -4.56 -6.14 3.41
CA VAL A 10 -4.34 -7.53 3.88
C VAL A 10 -5.65 -8.28 4.17
N ASP A 11 -6.56 -7.64 4.90
CA ASP A 11 -7.87 -8.20 5.28
C ASP A 11 -8.73 -8.56 4.06
N THR A 12 -8.69 -7.73 3.01
CA THR A 12 -9.46 -7.95 1.78
C THR A 12 -8.65 -8.59 0.65
N GLN A 13 -7.38 -8.89 0.88
CA GLN A 13 -6.42 -9.36 -0.14
C GLN A 13 -6.45 -8.53 -1.43
N THR A 14 -6.73 -7.23 -1.31
CA THR A 14 -6.92 -6.34 -2.47
C THR A 14 -5.58 -5.75 -2.88
N ILE A 15 -5.20 -5.93 -4.14
CA ILE A 15 -4.04 -5.25 -4.73
C ILE A 15 -4.37 -3.77 -4.91
N LEU A 16 -3.57 -2.91 -4.30
CA LEU A 16 -3.72 -1.46 -4.38
C LEU A 16 -2.90 -0.92 -5.54
N THR A 17 -1.62 -1.27 -5.59
CA THR A 17 -0.68 -0.79 -6.61
C THR A 17 0.32 -1.88 -6.98
N ILE A 18 0.83 -1.81 -8.21
CA ILE A 18 1.96 -2.62 -8.69
C ILE A 18 2.94 -1.65 -9.35
N HIS A 19 4.15 -1.59 -8.83
CA HIS A 19 5.16 -0.65 -9.26
C HIS A 19 4.56 0.77 -9.28
N ASN A 20 4.65 1.49 -10.41
CA ASN A 20 4.14 2.85 -10.57
C ASN A 20 2.64 2.93 -10.90
N HIS A 21 1.95 1.79 -10.98
CA HIS A 21 0.57 1.72 -11.43
C HIS A 21 -0.37 1.50 -10.25
N VAL A 22 -1.37 2.36 -10.13
CA VAL A 22 -2.51 2.13 -9.23
C VAL A 22 -3.46 1.14 -9.92
N VAL A 23 -3.75 0.02 -9.24
CA VAL A 23 -4.58 -1.08 -9.74
C VAL A 23 -6.02 -0.95 -9.24
N THR A 24 -6.20 -0.55 -7.99
CA THR A 24 -7.52 -0.32 -7.40
C THR A 24 -8.26 0.84 -8.05
N LYS A 25 -9.60 0.78 -8.07
CA LYS A 25 -10.46 1.89 -8.52
C LYS A 25 -10.63 2.99 -7.47
N ASN A 26 -10.11 2.82 -6.27
CA ASN A 26 -10.19 3.84 -5.23
C ASN A 26 -9.28 5.04 -5.58
N HIS A 27 -9.86 6.13 -6.07
CA HIS A 27 -9.16 7.35 -6.50
C HIS A 27 -8.35 8.05 -5.40
N ARG A 28 -8.54 7.67 -4.12
CA ARG A 28 -7.75 8.18 -2.99
C ARG A 28 -6.38 7.52 -2.87
N ILE A 29 -6.17 6.38 -3.54
CA ILE A 29 -4.92 5.64 -3.54
C ILE A 29 -3.95 6.22 -4.58
N GLY A 30 -2.72 6.49 -4.15
CA GLY A 30 -1.61 6.89 -5.02
C GLY A 30 -0.34 6.12 -4.68
N VAL A 31 0.61 6.14 -5.61
CA VAL A 31 1.95 5.58 -5.40
C VAL A 31 3.00 6.55 -5.93
N THR A 32 4.08 6.70 -5.17
CA THR A 32 5.31 7.32 -5.66
C THR A 32 6.51 6.46 -5.28
N HIS A 33 7.63 6.66 -5.97
CA HIS A 33 8.90 6.07 -5.60
C HIS A 33 10.01 7.12 -5.68
N SER A 34 11.00 7.00 -4.80
CA SER A 34 12.27 7.70 -4.97
C SER A 34 13.15 6.87 -5.92
N GLU A 35 13.95 7.51 -6.78
CA GLU A 35 14.69 6.91 -7.91
C GLU A 35 15.53 5.66 -7.60
N LEU A 36 15.81 5.32 -6.33
CA LEU A 36 16.67 4.18 -6.02
C LEU A 36 16.05 3.06 -5.17
N LYS A 37 15.23 3.31 -4.14
CA LYS A 37 14.88 2.22 -3.17
C LYS A 37 13.54 2.29 -2.46
N THR A 38 12.92 3.46 -2.34
CA THR A 38 11.74 3.62 -1.48
C THR A 38 10.46 3.76 -2.29
N TRP A 39 9.44 3.00 -1.89
CA TRP A 39 8.10 3.01 -2.44
C TRP A 39 7.13 3.52 -1.39
N TYR A 40 6.29 4.48 -1.77
CA TYR A 40 5.34 5.13 -0.87
C TYR A 40 3.92 4.88 -1.36
N LEU A 41 3.08 4.33 -0.48
CA LEU A 41 1.63 4.29 -0.66
C LEU A 41 1.03 5.58 -0.08
N HIS A 42 0.18 6.24 -0.86
CA HIS A 42 -0.54 7.43 -0.44
C HIS A 42 -2.03 7.11 -0.34
N ILE A 43 -2.67 7.54 0.74
CA ILE A 43 -4.12 7.45 0.93
C ILE A 43 -4.62 8.86 1.27
N LYS A 44 -5.28 9.52 0.32
CA LYS A 44 -5.87 10.85 0.51
C LYS A 44 -7.20 10.74 1.25
N GLU A 45 -7.60 11.81 1.95
CA GLU A 45 -8.90 11.89 2.64
C GLU A 45 -9.18 10.62 3.47
N LEU A 46 -8.32 10.36 4.45
CA LEU A 46 -8.41 9.17 5.30
C LEU A 46 -9.79 9.07 5.95
N ARG A 47 -10.33 7.86 5.98
CA ARG A 47 -11.59 7.50 6.62
C ARG A 47 -11.33 6.39 7.64
N GLU A 48 -12.19 6.24 8.64
CA GLU A 48 -12.08 5.14 9.60
C GLU A 48 -12.03 3.77 8.91
N SER A 49 -12.73 3.61 7.79
CA SER A 49 -12.70 2.38 6.96
C SER A 49 -11.33 2.04 6.38
N ASP A 50 -10.41 3.00 6.31
CA ASP A 50 -9.03 2.77 5.86
C ASP A 50 -8.14 2.19 6.96
N ARG A 51 -8.58 2.22 8.23
CA ARG A 51 -7.86 1.59 9.35
C ARG A 51 -7.63 0.10 9.07
N GLY A 52 -6.42 -0.40 9.27
CA GLY A 52 -6.13 -1.83 9.19
C GLY A 52 -4.76 -2.17 8.64
N TRP A 53 -4.58 -3.43 8.28
CA TRP A 53 -3.28 -3.97 7.86
C TRP A 53 -3.04 -3.77 6.36
N TYR A 54 -1.88 -3.20 6.04
CA TYR A 54 -1.34 -3.04 4.69
C TYR A 54 -0.04 -3.83 4.54
N MET A 55 0.25 -4.27 3.33
CA MET A 55 1.45 -5.04 3.02
C MET A 55 2.19 -4.43 1.84
N CYS A 56 3.49 -4.24 1.99
CA CYS A 56 4.42 -4.00 0.90
C CYS A 56 5.08 -5.34 0.54
N GLN A 57 5.06 -5.72 -0.73
CA GLN A 57 5.49 -7.03 -1.20
C GLN A 57 6.42 -6.91 -2.40
N ILE A 58 7.44 -7.75 -2.46
CA ILE A 58 8.40 -7.85 -3.57
C ILE A 58 8.27 -9.24 -4.22
N ASN A 59 8.20 -9.29 -5.54
CA ASN A 59 8.09 -10.51 -6.36
C ASN A 59 9.38 -11.37 -6.41
N THR A 60 10.11 -11.48 -5.30
CA THR A 60 11.22 -12.44 -5.15
C THR A 60 10.69 -13.87 -5.07
N ASP A 61 11.60 -14.84 -5.16
CA ASP A 61 11.31 -16.25 -4.91
C ASP A 61 12.22 -16.78 -3.79
N PRO A 62 11.71 -17.06 -2.57
CA PRO A 62 10.32 -16.88 -2.16
C PRO A 62 9.94 -15.40 -2.04
N MET A 63 8.64 -15.12 -2.08
CA MET A 63 8.09 -13.77 -2.01
C MET A 63 8.43 -13.11 -0.67
N LYS A 64 8.97 -11.89 -0.72
CA LYS A 64 9.30 -11.10 0.47
C LYS A 64 8.23 -10.05 0.73
N SER A 65 7.87 -9.86 1.99
CA SER A 65 6.87 -8.87 2.38
C SER A 65 7.18 -8.21 3.71
N GLN A 66 6.60 -7.02 3.90
CA GLN A 66 6.53 -6.30 5.17
C GLN A 66 5.09 -5.84 5.37
N ILE A 67 4.61 -5.94 6.61
CA ILE A 67 3.24 -5.62 7.00
C ILE A 67 3.27 -4.42 7.96
N CYS A 68 2.35 -3.47 7.79
CA CYS A 68 2.14 -2.35 8.70
C CYS A 68 0.65 -2.17 9.03
N TYR A 69 0.35 -1.67 10.22
CA TYR A 69 -1.01 -1.30 10.63
C TYR A 69 -1.19 0.21 10.48
N LEU A 70 -2.21 0.62 9.75
CA LEU A 70 -2.67 2.01 9.70
C LEU A 70 -3.75 2.20 10.76
N ASP A 71 -3.45 3.00 11.77
CA ASP A 71 -4.44 3.45 12.74
C ASP A 71 -5.00 4.82 12.31
N VAL A 72 -6.33 4.94 12.27
CA VAL A 72 -7.03 6.18 11.92
C VAL A 72 -7.76 6.64 13.16
N VAL A 73 -7.17 7.59 13.88
CA VAL A 73 -7.75 8.20 15.07
C VAL A 73 -8.52 9.46 14.66
N GLY A 74 -9.77 9.58 15.13
CA GLY A 74 -10.54 10.81 14.98
C GLY A 74 -10.03 11.92 15.90
N GLU A 75 -10.46 13.16 15.65
CA GLU A 75 -10.34 14.21 16.67
C GLU A 75 -11.15 13.80 17.90
N ILE A 76 -10.51 13.89 19.07
CA ILE A 76 -11.19 13.78 20.36
C ILE A 76 -11.84 15.15 20.58
N ASP A 77 -13.18 15.19 20.65
CA ASP A 77 -13.90 16.37 21.13
C ASP A 77 -13.48 16.74 22.57
#